data_AF-A0A7M1QXX2-F1
#
_entry.id   AF-A0A7M1QXX2-F1
#
_cell.length_a   1.000
_cell.length_b   1.000
_cell.length_c   1.000
_cell.angle_alpha   90.00
_cell.angle_beta   90.00
_cell.angle_gamma   90.00
#
_symmetry.space_group_name_H-M   'P 1'
#
loop_
_entity.id
_entity.type
_entity.pdbx_description
1 polymer ?
#
loop_
_entity_poly.entity_id
_entity_poly.type
_entity_poly.pdbx_seq_one_letter_code
_entity_poly.pdbx_strand_id
1 'polypeptide(L)'
;MEYVTDIHALNLPSETDTTGDWHASALQWSQLRMANSDNSVFGDWGITRNSSVRVPEHEGRRFNIANHVRAVLDMIEHGRLSVAQGMRKDYIGNDAYNVEIFPRVWLLRGTDNWPNVDRFMRKEYGLAWLKYTQEACHGVA
;
A
#
# COMPACT_ATOMS: atom_id res chain seq x y z
N MET A 1 8.95 -7.76 11.43
CA MET A 1 10.17 -7.30 10.70
C MET A 1 10.06 -5.81 10.34
N GLU A 2 11.11 -5.00 10.54
CA GLU A 2 11.12 -3.58 10.12
C GLU A 2 11.36 -3.38 8.62
N TYR A 3 10.63 -2.45 7.99
CA TYR A 3 10.71 -2.17 6.56
C TYR A 3 10.30 -0.73 6.21
N VAL A 4 10.83 -0.21 5.10
CA VAL A 4 10.46 1.08 4.49
C VAL A 4 9.12 0.92 3.78
N THR A 5 8.18 1.84 4.02
CA THR A 5 6.84 1.79 3.44
C THR A 5 6.32 3.20 3.11
N ASP A 6 5.01 3.32 2.84
CA ASP A 6 4.31 4.58 2.64
C ASP A 6 4.94 5.38 1.47
N ILE A 7 4.92 6.72 1.56
CA ILE A 7 5.35 7.60 0.47
C ILE A 7 6.81 7.36 0.07
N HIS A 8 7.68 6.94 1.00
CA HIS A 8 9.07 6.66 0.69
C HIS A 8 9.21 5.41 -0.18
N ALA A 9 8.55 4.30 0.17
CA ALA A 9 8.56 3.11 -0.66
C ALA A 9 7.88 3.34 -2.02
N LEU A 10 6.82 4.14 -2.05
CA LEU A 10 6.10 4.49 -3.28
C LEU A 10 6.92 5.33 -4.27
N ASN A 11 8.01 5.93 -3.80
CA ASN A 11 8.93 6.76 -4.57
C ASN A 11 10.27 6.05 -4.85
N LEU A 12 10.34 4.74 -4.62
CA LEU A 12 11.49 3.90 -4.91
C LEU A 12 11.12 2.88 -6.01
N PRO A 13 12.08 2.40 -6.81
CA PRO A 13 11.81 1.31 -7.75
C PRO A 13 11.17 0.10 -7.07
N SER A 14 10.09 -0.41 -7.66
CA SER A 14 9.36 -1.59 -7.20
C SER A 14 9.52 -2.75 -8.17
N GLU A 15 9.39 -3.97 -7.65
CA GLU A 15 9.35 -5.22 -8.43
C GLU A 15 7.99 -5.46 -9.11
N THR A 16 6.97 -4.68 -8.74
CA THR A 16 5.63 -4.72 -9.32
C THR A 16 5.53 -3.82 -10.55
N ASP A 17 4.72 -4.21 -11.53
CA ASP A 17 4.38 -3.39 -12.70
C ASP A 17 3.35 -2.33 -12.32
N THR A 18 3.78 -1.34 -11.53
CA THR A 18 2.94 -0.25 -11.03
C THR A 18 3.59 1.09 -11.31
N THR A 19 2.76 2.13 -11.49
CA THR A 19 3.25 3.46 -11.84
C THR A 19 4.20 4.03 -10.80
N GLY A 20 3.92 3.91 -9.50
CA GLY A 20 4.65 4.65 -8.45
C GLY A 20 4.36 6.15 -8.47
N ASP A 21 4.90 6.89 -7.51
CA ASP A 21 4.65 8.35 -7.40
C ASP A 21 5.77 9.20 -8.04
N TRP A 22 7.03 8.75 -7.98
CA TRP A 22 8.22 9.37 -8.60
C TRP A 22 8.52 10.84 -8.26
N HIS A 23 7.93 11.39 -7.22
CA HIS A 23 8.26 12.69 -6.62
C HIS A 23 9.41 12.61 -5.60
N ALA A 24 10.37 11.71 -5.80
CA ALA A 24 11.44 11.43 -4.85
C ALA A 24 12.25 12.67 -4.43
N SER A 25 12.49 13.62 -5.33
CA SER A 25 13.24 14.85 -5.04
C SER A 25 12.52 15.80 -4.06
N ALA A 26 11.21 15.64 -3.85
CA ALA A 26 10.42 16.46 -2.95
C ALA A 26 10.27 15.84 -1.54
N LEU A 27 10.78 14.63 -1.32
CA LEU A 27 10.64 13.93 -0.05
C LEU A 27 11.81 14.21 0.91
N GLN A 28 11.49 14.22 2.20
CA GLN A 28 12.48 14.24 3.28
C GLN A 28 13.00 12.81 3.51
N TRP A 29 14.22 12.50 3.12
CA TRP A 29 14.78 11.14 3.19
C TRP A 29 15.51 10.83 4.49
N SER A 30 15.96 11.84 5.23
CA SER A 30 16.61 11.67 6.53
C SER A 30 15.74 10.93 7.56
N GLN A 31 14.41 11.00 7.43
CA GLN A 31 13.45 10.31 8.29
C GLN A 31 12.48 9.48 7.45
N LEU A 32 12.88 8.22 7.20
CA LEU A 32 12.07 7.26 6.45
C LEU A 32 10.79 6.89 7.19
N ARG A 33 9.71 6.70 6.43
CA ARG A 33 8.50 6.04 6.92
C ARG A 33 8.78 4.55 7.04
N MET A 34 8.86 4.10 8.27
CA MET A 34 9.11 2.72 8.64
C MET A 34 7.87 2.12 9.29
N ALA A 35 7.66 0.82 9.08
CA ALA A 35 6.68 0.02 9.79
C ALA A 35 7.30 -1.30 10.25
N ASN A 36 6.61 -1.99 11.16
CA ASN A 36 6.99 -3.35 11.57
C ASN A 36 5.88 -4.32 11.14
N SER A 37 6.23 -5.30 10.31
CA SER A 37 5.29 -6.26 9.73
C SER A 37 4.58 -7.12 10.77
N ASP A 38 5.17 -7.27 11.96
CA ASP A 38 4.56 -8.04 13.06
C ASP A 38 3.32 -7.33 13.64
N ASN A 39 3.19 -6.02 13.38
CA ASN A 39 2.06 -5.20 13.81
C ASN A 39 1.01 -4.97 12.71
N SER A 40 1.22 -5.50 11.51
CA SER A 40 0.31 -5.31 10.36
C SER A 40 -0.50 -6.57 10.10
N VAL A 41 -1.78 -6.40 9.76
CA VAL A 41 -2.66 -7.52 9.37
C VAL A 41 -2.16 -8.22 8.10
N PHE A 42 -1.30 -7.57 7.32
CA PHE A 42 -0.73 -8.11 6.08
C PHE A 42 0.54 -8.94 6.33
N GLY A 43 1.08 -8.97 7.55
CA GLY A 43 2.32 -9.67 7.88
C GLY A 43 3.46 -9.23 6.97
N ASP A 44 4.26 -10.18 6.48
CA ASP A 44 5.40 -9.91 5.59
C ASP A 44 5.04 -9.74 4.11
N TRP A 45 3.76 -9.85 3.74
CA TRP A 45 3.35 -9.87 2.34
C TRP A 45 3.72 -8.56 1.62
N GLY A 46 4.25 -8.68 0.40
CA GLY A 46 4.63 -7.53 -0.43
C GLY A 46 5.85 -6.75 0.06
N ILE A 47 6.68 -7.34 0.92
CA ILE A 47 7.95 -6.75 1.38
C ILE A 47 9.13 -7.48 0.76
N THR A 48 9.94 -6.77 -0.01
CA THR A 48 11.23 -7.26 -0.53
C THR A 48 12.26 -7.18 0.59
N ARG A 49 12.79 -8.33 1.01
CA ARG A 49 13.82 -8.41 2.05
C ARG A 49 15.20 -8.03 1.52
N ASN A 50 15.98 -7.30 2.32
CA ASN A 50 17.36 -6.91 1.98
C ASN A 50 17.49 -6.33 0.56
N SER A 51 16.58 -5.42 0.21
CA SER A 51 16.44 -4.86 -1.14
C SER A 51 17.72 -4.17 -1.60
N SER A 52 18.05 -4.37 -2.88
CA SER A 52 19.21 -3.73 -3.50
C SER A 52 18.98 -2.27 -3.90
N VAL A 53 17.73 -1.80 -3.81
CA VAL A 53 17.33 -0.44 -4.16
C VAL A 53 18.10 0.58 -3.33
N ARG A 54 18.55 1.66 -4.00
CA ARG A 54 19.22 2.77 -3.32
C ARG A 54 18.17 3.67 -2.70
N VAL A 55 18.25 3.85 -1.38
CA VAL A 55 17.43 4.83 -0.65
C VAL A 55 18.25 6.12 -0.55
N PRO A 56 17.76 7.26 -1.08
CA PRO A 56 18.47 8.54 -0.99
C PRO A 56 18.84 8.90 0.45
N GLU A 57 20.01 9.50 0.67
CA GLU A 57 20.55 9.87 2.00
C GLU A 57 20.89 8.69 2.94
N HIS A 58 20.76 7.45 2.46
CA HIS A 58 21.10 6.22 3.20
C HIS A 58 22.02 5.31 2.37
N GLU A 59 22.99 5.90 1.68
CA GLU A 59 23.89 5.19 0.78
C GLU A 59 24.65 4.06 1.48
N GLY A 60 24.80 2.93 0.78
CA GLY A 60 25.49 1.74 1.29
C GLY A 60 24.68 0.89 2.29
N ARG A 61 23.50 1.34 2.71
CA ARG A 61 22.61 0.58 3.58
C ARG A 61 21.59 -0.23 2.77
N ARG A 62 21.22 -1.39 3.31
CA ARG A 62 20.15 -2.24 2.78
C ARG A 62 18.94 -2.15 3.70
N PHE A 63 17.76 -2.16 3.10
CA PHE A 63 16.49 -2.12 3.82
C PHE A 63 15.58 -3.23 3.33
N ASN A 64 14.65 -3.66 4.19
CA ASN A 64 13.44 -4.31 3.70
C ASN A 64 12.52 -3.21 3.17
N ILE A 65 11.88 -3.40 2.02
CA ILE A 65 11.11 -2.34 1.35
C ILE A 65 9.78 -2.92 0.87
N ALA A 66 8.69 -2.23 1.18
CA ALA A 66 7.38 -2.54 0.64
C ALA A 66 7.36 -2.31 -0.87
N ASN A 67 6.77 -3.21 -1.64
CA ASN A 67 6.39 -2.90 -3.00
C ASN A 67 5.28 -1.84 -3.01
N HIS A 68 5.01 -1.23 -4.17
CA HIS A 68 4.04 -0.13 -4.26
C HIS A 68 2.63 -0.51 -3.76
N VAL A 69 2.18 -1.74 -4.02
CA VAL A 69 0.86 -2.19 -3.54
C VAL A 69 0.83 -2.24 -2.02
N ARG A 70 1.86 -2.83 -1.40
CA ARG A 70 2.00 -2.89 0.06
C ARG A 70 2.13 -1.50 0.68
N ALA A 71 2.91 -0.61 0.07
CA ALA A 71 3.09 0.75 0.56
C ALA A 71 1.77 1.51 0.66
N VAL A 72 0.89 1.39 -0.34
CA VAL A 72 -0.44 2.01 -0.33
C VAL A 72 -1.38 1.31 0.66
N LEU A 73 -1.33 -0.02 0.78
CA LEU A 73 -2.13 -0.74 1.76
C LEU A 73 -1.77 -0.34 3.21
N ASP A 74 -0.49 -0.11 3.49
CA ASP A 74 -0.05 0.41 4.79
C ASP A 74 -0.56 1.84 5.04
N MET A 75 -0.66 2.69 4.01
CA MET A 75 -1.31 4.00 4.16
C MET A 75 -2.79 3.84 4.54
N ILE A 76 -3.48 2.86 3.94
CA ILE A 76 -4.90 2.59 4.23
C ILE A 76 -5.06 2.04 5.66
N GLU A 77 -4.26 1.05 6.05
CA GLU A 77 -4.26 0.45 7.40
C GLU A 77 -4.01 1.52 8.48
N HIS A 78 -3.06 2.43 8.25
CA HIS A 78 -2.76 3.53 9.18
C HIS A 78 -3.69 4.74 9.05
N GLY A 79 -4.75 4.68 8.23
CA GLY A 79 -5.73 5.75 8.07
C GLY A 79 -5.24 6.99 7.32
N ARG A 80 -4.10 6.91 6.63
CA ARG A 80 -3.49 7.99 5.82
C ARG A 80 -4.13 8.09 4.43
N LEU A 81 -5.46 8.08 4.38
CA LEU A 81 -6.25 8.01 3.15
C LEU A 81 -6.08 9.25 2.24
N SER A 82 -5.71 10.40 2.81
CA SER A 82 -5.42 11.61 2.02
C SER A 82 -4.17 11.48 1.16
N VAL A 83 -3.19 10.70 1.64
CA VAL A 83 -1.93 10.45 0.91
C VAL A 83 -2.10 9.31 -0.08
N ALA A 84 -2.95 8.33 0.22
CA ALA A 84 -3.28 7.24 -0.68
C ALA A 84 -4.26 7.66 -1.82
N GLN A 85 -4.78 8.89 -1.80
CA GLN A 85 -5.74 9.35 -2.79
C GLN A 85 -5.14 9.32 -4.20
N GLY A 86 -5.92 8.82 -5.17
CA GLY A 86 -5.45 8.59 -6.53
C GLY A 86 -4.77 7.24 -6.72
N MET A 87 -4.69 6.38 -5.69
CA MET A 87 -3.92 5.13 -5.75
C MET A 87 -4.20 4.29 -6.98
N ARG A 88 -5.45 4.16 -7.41
CA ARG A 88 -5.78 3.30 -8.54
C ARG A 88 -5.11 3.81 -9.81
N LYS A 89 -5.20 5.11 -10.06
CA LYS A 89 -4.80 5.74 -11.32
C LYS A 89 -3.34 6.16 -11.31
N ASP A 90 -2.90 6.79 -10.22
CA ASP A 90 -1.65 7.53 -10.18
C ASP A 90 -0.52 6.65 -9.63
N TYR A 91 -0.81 5.70 -8.73
CA TYR A 91 0.21 4.90 -8.05
C TYR A 91 0.28 3.45 -8.53
N ILE A 92 -0.87 2.79 -8.65
CA ILE A 92 -0.95 1.43 -9.18
C ILE A 92 -0.95 1.47 -10.70
N GLY A 93 -1.77 2.34 -11.30
CA GLY A 93 -1.75 2.61 -12.75
C GLY A 93 -2.41 1.55 -13.63
N ASN A 94 -2.87 0.45 -13.04
CA ASN A 94 -3.57 -0.61 -13.75
C ASN A 94 -4.51 -1.38 -12.81
N ASP A 95 -5.47 -2.10 -13.39
CA ASP A 95 -6.48 -2.87 -12.64
C ASP A 95 -6.06 -4.33 -12.37
N ALA A 96 -4.89 -4.77 -12.85
CA ALA A 96 -4.44 -6.17 -12.67
C ALA A 96 -4.24 -6.51 -11.19
N TYR A 97 -3.81 -5.53 -10.40
CA TYR A 97 -3.61 -5.68 -8.96
C TYR A 97 -4.90 -5.63 -8.13
N ASN A 98 -6.09 -5.41 -8.72
CA ASN A 98 -7.35 -5.40 -7.98
C ASN A 98 -7.61 -6.74 -7.26
N VAL A 99 -7.19 -7.84 -7.88
CA VAL A 99 -7.29 -9.20 -7.32
C VAL A 99 -6.43 -9.39 -6.06
N GLU A 100 -5.39 -8.58 -5.90
CA GLU A 100 -4.55 -8.58 -4.70
C GLU A 100 -5.04 -7.52 -3.71
N ILE A 101 -5.28 -6.29 -4.16
CA ILE A 101 -5.66 -5.15 -3.32
C ILE A 101 -6.97 -5.42 -2.59
N PHE A 102 -8.03 -5.87 -3.28
CA PHE A 102 -9.36 -5.95 -2.67
C PHE A 102 -9.42 -6.94 -1.50
N PRO A 103 -8.91 -8.19 -1.62
CA PRO A 103 -8.84 -9.10 -0.48
C PRO A 103 -8.03 -8.57 0.69
N ARG A 104 -6.93 -7.82 0.45
CA ARG A 104 -6.15 -7.25 1.55
C ARG A 104 -6.92 -6.15 2.25
N VAL A 105 -7.51 -5.20 1.52
CA VAL A 105 -8.33 -4.14 2.14
C VAL A 105 -9.50 -4.74 2.91
N TRP A 106 -10.10 -5.83 2.43
CA TRP A 106 -11.18 -6.53 3.12
C TRP A 106 -10.79 -7.10 4.49
N LEU A 107 -9.50 -7.38 4.74
CA LEU A 107 -9.03 -7.78 6.08
C LEU A 107 -9.26 -6.67 7.12
N LEU A 108 -9.32 -5.41 6.70
CA LEU A 108 -9.53 -4.25 7.58
C LEU A 108 -11.00 -4.03 7.96
N ARG A 109 -11.93 -4.86 7.48
CA ARG A 109 -13.38 -4.64 7.66
C ARG A 109 -13.88 -4.67 9.10
N GLY A 110 -13.11 -5.28 10.00
CA GLY A 110 -13.41 -5.31 11.44
C GLY A 110 -12.81 -4.15 12.23
N THR A 111 -12.08 -3.23 11.58
CA THR A 111 -11.44 -2.11 12.26
C THR A 111 -12.39 -0.93 12.46
N ASP A 112 -12.15 -0.12 13.49
CA ASP A 112 -12.97 1.07 13.77
C ASP A 112 -12.97 2.08 12.61
N ASN A 113 -11.89 2.14 11.84
CA ASN A 113 -11.75 3.05 10.70
C ASN A 113 -12.39 2.51 9.40
N TRP A 114 -13.00 1.32 9.42
CA TRP A 114 -13.59 0.68 8.25
C TRP A 114 -14.53 1.58 7.44
N PRO A 115 -15.45 2.37 8.03
CA PRO A 115 -16.34 3.24 7.25
C PRO A 115 -15.59 4.25 6.35
N ASN A 116 -14.43 4.74 6.81
CA ASN A 116 -13.60 5.65 6.03
C ASN A 116 -12.84 4.89 4.93
N VAL A 117 -12.34 3.69 5.23
CA VAL A 117 -11.66 2.82 4.27
C VAL A 117 -12.61 2.39 3.14
N ASP A 118 -13.81 1.90 3.47
CA ASP A 118 -14.82 1.52 2.47
C ASP A 118 -15.21 2.71 1.58
N ARG A 119 -15.47 3.88 2.18
CA ARG A 119 -15.77 5.10 1.41
C ARG A 119 -14.61 5.50 0.49
N PHE A 120 -13.37 5.38 0.96
CA PHE A 120 -12.18 5.64 0.16
C PHE A 120 -12.09 4.67 -1.02
N MET A 121 -12.23 3.36 -0.79
CA MET A 121 -12.20 2.36 -1.86
C MET A 121 -13.31 2.55 -2.89
N ARG A 122 -14.52 2.94 -2.46
CA ARG A 122 -15.61 3.31 -3.38
C ARG A 122 -15.25 4.51 -4.25
N LYS A 123 -14.53 5.50 -3.71
CA LYS A 123 -14.07 6.66 -4.48
C LYS A 123 -13.00 6.27 -5.51
N GLU A 124 -12.04 5.43 -5.12
CA GLU A 124 -10.90 5.05 -5.96
C GLU A 124 -11.28 4.01 -7.03
N TYR A 125 -12.09 3.00 -6.68
CA TYR A 125 -12.37 1.83 -7.52
C TYR A 125 -13.84 1.70 -7.95
N GLY A 126 -14.76 2.48 -7.37
CA GLY A 126 -16.16 2.56 -7.81
C GLY A 126 -16.87 1.20 -7.82
N LEU A 127 -17.48 0.87 -8.97
CA LEU A 127 -18.27 -0.34 -9.16
C LEU A 127 -17.48 -1.63 -8.95
N ALA A 128 -16.17 -1.64 -9.25
CA ALA A 128 -15.33 -2.83 -9.08
C ALA A 128 -15.24 -3.23 -7.60
N TRP A 129 -15.04 -2.25 -6.71
CA TRP A 129 -15.03 -2.48 -5.27
C TRP A 129 -16.41 -2.88 -4.74
N LEU A 130 -17.48 -2.20 -5.20
CA LEU A 130 -18.85 -2.55 -4.80
C LEU A 130 -19.19 -4.00 -5.14
N LYS A 131 -18.89 -4.44 -6.37
CA LYS A 131 -19.10 -5.82 -6.80
C LYS A 131 -18.34 -6.81 -5.91
N TYR A 132 -17.06 -6.53 -5.63
CA TYR A 132 -16.24 -7.37 -4.77
C TYR A 132 -16.85 -7.50 -3.36
N THR A 133 -17.24 -6.39 -2.72
CA THR A 133 -17.81 -6.43 -1.36
C THR A 133 -19.15 -7.16 -1.29
N GLN A 134 -19.99 -7.09 -2.33
CA GLN A 134 -21.23 -7.86 -2.40
C GLN A 134 -20.95 -9.36 -2.43
N GLU A 135 -20.07 -9.79 -3.34
CA GLU A 135 -19.67 -11.20 -3.47
C GLU A 135 -19.01 -11.72 -2.17
N ALA A 136 -18.12 -10.92 -1.58
CA ALA A 136 -17.45 -11.25 -0.32
C ALA A 136 -18.41 -11.36 0.87
N CYS A 137 -19.49 -10.58 0.90
CA CYS A 137 -20.54 -10.72 1.92
C CYS A 137 -21.40 -11.99 1.71
N HIS A 138 -21.65 -12.38 0.46
CA HIS A 138 -22.46 -13.57 0.15
C HIS A 138 -21.69 -14.90 0.29
N GLY A 139 -20.36 -14.88 0.25
CA GLY A 139 -19.52 -16.06 0.44
C GLY A 139 -19.27 -16.48 1.90
N VAL A 140 -19.91 -15.83 2.88
CA VAL A 140 -19.79 -16.12 4.33
C VAL A 140 -21.08 -16.74 4.88
N ALA A 141 -21.73 -17.61 4.10
CA ALA A 141 -22.90 -18.40 4.51
C ALA A 141 -22.53 -19.87 4.69
#